data_AF-A0AAE1X318-F1
#
_entry.id   AF-A0AAE1X318-F1
#
_cell.length_a   1.000
_cell.length_b   1.000
_cell.length_c   1.000
_cell.angle_alpha   90.00
_cell.angle_beta   90.00
_cell.angle_gamma   90.00
#
_symmetry.space_group_name_H-M   'P 1'
#
loop_
_entity.id
_entity.type
_entity.pdbx_description
1 polymer ?
#
loop_
_entity_poly.entity_id
_entity_poly.type
_entity_poly.pdbx_seq_one_letter_code
_entity_poly.pdbx_strand_id
1 'polypeptide(L)'
;MYCGAIRFHRESPGFCCSNGRVSLSTLDVPEELRLFFGSSQMALHFKANSHTYNNVFAFTSFGVTYDKELCRNDKNVYTFRVEELVYHFLNDLMPKEGKGTNLQLYFHDVENEVNNRSAVSDKLKEELVLMIMKILEVNPYFVLP
;
A
#
# COMPACT_ATOMS: atom_id res chain seq x y z
N MET A 1 0.75 20.47 27.10
CA MET A 1 0.42 19.28 26.29
C MET A 1 1.67 18.42 26.26
N TYR A 2 1.69 17.28 26.96
CA TYR A 2 2.93 16.52 27.19
C TYR A 2 3.40 15.73 25.95
N CYS A 3 2.45 15.35 25.10
CA CYS A 3 2.63 14.45 23.96
C CYS A 3 2.45 15.10 22.59
N GLY A 4 2.09 16.39 22.52
CA GLY A 4 1.70 17.03 21.25
C GLY A 4 0.41 16.51 20.60
N ALA A 5 -0.29 15.55 21.23
CA ALA A 5 -1.50 14.95 20.66
C ALA A 5 -2.70 15.91 20.65
N ILE A 6 -3.49 15.84 19.58
CA ILE A 6 -4.76 16.55 19.45
C ILE A 6 -5.73 16.01 20.51
N ARG A 7 -6.37 16.90 21.27
CA ARG A 7 -7.34 16.54 22.31
C ARG A 7 -8.75 16.82 21.83
N PHE A 8 -9.64 15.86 22.03
CA PHE A 8 -11.06 16.06 21.73
C PHE A 8 -11.74 16.94 22.78
N HIS A 9 -12.78 17.67 22.37
CA HIS A 9 -13.58 18.47 23.29
C HIS A 9 -14.22 17.55 24.34
N ARG A 10 -13.97 17.81 25.64
CA ARG A 10 -14.38 17.02 26.83
C ARG A 10 -13.51 15.82 27.20
N GLU A 11 -12.37 15.64 26.54
CA GLU A 11 -11.43 14.59 26.92
C GLU A 11 -10.77 14.88 28.29
N SER A 12 -10.80 13.92 29.20
CA SER A 12 -10.30 14.10 30.56
C SER A 12 -8.80 14.47 30.57
N PRO A 13 -8.30 15.26 31.56
CA PRO A 13 -6.89 15.63 31.65
C PRO A 13 -5.94 14.43 31.60
N GLY A 14 -6.29 13.33 32.28
CA GLY A 14 -5.47 12.13 32.34
C GLY A 14 -5.47 11.26 31.09
N PHE A 15 -6.28 11.56 30.07
CA PHE A 15 -6.45 10.68 28.92
C PHE A 15 -5.19 10.54 28.05
N CYS A 16 -4.55 11.65 27.60
CA CYS A 16 -3.21 11.56 26.99
C CYS A 16 -2.13 11.56 28.07
N CYS A 17 -1.25 10.56 28.02
CA CYS A 17 -0.02 10.49 28.81
C CYS A 17 -0.23 10.54 30.33
N SER A 18 -1.43 10.23 30.84
CA SER A 18 -1.73 10.26 32.28
C SER A 18 -1.36 11.58 32.96
N ASN A 19 -1.62 12.72 32.30
CA ASN A 19 -1.15 14.06 32.72
C ASN A 19 0.39 14.18 32.80
N GLY A 20 1.12 13.56 31.89
CA GLY A 20 2.58 13.64 31.83
C GLY A 20 3.32 12.60 32.68
N ARG A 21 2.58 11.69 33.32
CA ARG A 21 3.17 10.55 34.06
C ARG A 21 3.70 9.45 33.13
N VAL A 22 3.17 9.38 31.91
CA VAL A 22 3.66 8.47 30.87
C VAL A 22 4.38 9.32 29.83
N SER A 23 5.66 9.02 29.62
CA SER A 23 6.42 9.55 28.49
C SER A 23 6.59 8.42 27.48
N LEU A 24 6.14 8.64 26.25
CA LEU A 24 6.37 7.70 25.16
C LEU A 24 7.77 7.94 24.62
N SER A 25 8.62 6.90 24.68
CA SER A 25 9.90 6.94 23.98
C SER A 25 9.67 7.05 22.48
N THR A 26 10.43 7.91 21.82
CA THR A 26 10.50 7.92 20.37
C THR A 26 11.14 6.61 19.93
N LEU A 27 10.34 5.72 19.34
CA LEU A 27 10.85 4.54 18.65
C LEU A 27 11.64 5.02 17.43
N ASP A 28 12.87 4.53 17.28
CA ASP A 28 13.59 4.71 16.02
C ASP A 28 12.90 3.83 14.99
N VAL A 29 12.19 4.48 14.07
CA VAL A 29 11.43 3.79 13.01
C VAL A 29 12.44 3.41 11.93
N PRO A 30 12.57 2.11 11.59
CA PRO A 30 13.40 1.65 10.49
C PRO A 30 13.16 2.50 9.24
N GLU A 31 14.22 2.76 8.48
CA GLU A 31 14.17 3.66 7.33
C GLU A 31 13.09 3.24 6.32
N GLU A 32 12.91 1.94 6.16
CA GLU A 32 11.91 1.33 5.29
C GLU A 32 10.47 1.66 5.72
N LEU A 33 10.21 1.73 7.03
CA LEU A 33 8.87 2.05 7.56
C LEU A 33 8.56 3.55 7.51
N ARG A 34 9.57 4.41 7.32
CA ARG A 34 9.36 5.85 7.10
C ARG A 34 8.59 6.13 5.81
N LEU A 35 8.53 5.18 4.88
CA LEU A 35 7.68 5.27 3.70
C LEU A 35 6.20 5.45 4.07
N PHE A 36 5.74 4.76 5.11
CA PHE A 36 4.33 4.75 5.54
C PHE A 36 3.98 5.93 6.45
N PHE A 37 4.90 6.28 7.36
CA PHE A 37 4.61 7.25 8.43
C PHE A 37 5.34 8.58 8.28
N GLY A 38 6.37 8.64 7.43
CA GLY A 38 7.21 9.81 7.25
C GLY A 38 6.58 10.91 6.38
N SER A 39 7.30 12.01 6.29
CA SER A 39 6.92 13.21 5.52
C SER A 39 7.97 13.59 4.48
N SER A 40 8.88 12.68 4.13
CA SER A 40 9.81 12.88 3.01
C SER A 40 9.05 12.95 1.69
N GLN A 41 9.68 13.51 0.64
CA GLN A 41 9.07 13.58 -0.69
C GLN A 41 8.67 12.19 -1.21
N MET A 42 9.50 11.16 -0.94
CA MET A 42 9.20 9.77 -1.25
C MET A 42 7.98 9.24 -0.48
N ALA A 43 7.91 9.50 0.83
CA ALA A 43 6.77 9.08 1.65
C ALA A 43 5.46 9.76 1.23
N LEU A 44 5.51 11.05 0.90
CA LEU A 44 4.36 11.78 0.37
C LEU A 44 3.93 11.24 -1.00
N HIS A 45 4.87 10.96 -1.90
CA HIS A 45 4.59 10.35 -3.20
C HIS A 45 3.95 8.98 -3.07
N PHE A 46 4.51 8.12 -2.21
CA PHE A 46 3.96 6.79 -1.95
C PHE A 46 2.54 6.87 -1.39
N LYS A 47 2.30 7.70 -0.36
CA LYS A 47 0.96 7.87 0.22
C LYS A 47 -0.06 8.33 -0.82
N ALA A 48 0.31 9.29 -1.66
CA ALA A 48 -0.55 9.80 -2.74
C ALA A 48 -0.86 8.74 -3.82
N ASN A 49 0.03 7.76 -4.02
CA ASN A 49 -0.10 6.71 -5.04
C ASN A 49 -0.24 5.30 -4.47
N SER A 50 -0.62 5.18 -3.19
CA SER A 50 -0.60 3.94 -2.42
C SER A 50 -1.43 2.83 -3.06
N HIS A 51 -2.59 3.17 -3.64
CA HIS A 51 -3.40 2.22 -4.41
C HIS A 51 -2.66 1.63 -5.62
N THR A 52 -1.91 2.44 -6.37
CA THR A 52 -1.15 1.98 -7.53
C THR A 52 -0.04 1.03 -7.09
N TYR A 53 0.71 1.38 -6.05
CA TYR A 53 1.74 0.51 -5.47
C TYR A 53 1.12 -0.80 -4.98
N ASN A 54 0.06 -0.75 -4.18
CA ASN A 54 -0.61 -1.95 -3.67
C ASN A 54 -1.11 -2.86 -4.81
N ASN A 55 -1.64 -2.29 -5.89
CA ASN A 55 -2.12 -3.06 -7.04
C ASN A 55 -0.99 -3.78 -7.77
N VAL A 56 0.18 -3.16 -7.93
CA VAL A 56 1.33 -3.81 -8.57
C VAL A 56 1.83 -4.99 -7.73
N PHE A 57 1.87 -4.84 -6.41
CA PHE A 57 2.25 -5.90 -5.47
C PHE A 57 1.09 -6.85 -5.11
N ALA A 58 -0.07 -6.75 -5.77
CA ALA A 58 -1.18 -7.66 -5.55
C ALA A 58 -0.94 -8.99 -6.28
N PHE A 59 -1.04 -10.10 -5.55
CA PHE A 59 -0.83 -11.44 -6.10
C PHE A 59 -1.94 -11.89 -7.05
N THR A 60 -3.18 -11.49 -6.79
CA THR A 60 -4.34 -11.75 -7.66
C THR A 60 -5.06 -10.46 -7.95
N SER A 61 -5.66 -10.35 -9.13
CA SER A 61 -6.61 -9.27 -9.35
C SER A 61 -7.93 -9.54 -8.63
N PHE A 62 -8.66 -8.46 -8.36
CA PHE A 62 -9.94 -8.51 -7.69
C PHE A 62 -11.04 -8.68 -8.74
N GLY A 63 -11.58 -9.89 -8.87
CA GLY A 63 -12.68 -10.18 -9.77
C GLY A 63 -13.99 -9.79 -9.10
N VAL A 64 -14.58 -8.68 -9.50
CA VAL A 64 -15.90 -8.25 -8.99
C VAL A 64 -16.72 -7.55 -10.05
N THR A 65 -18.04 -7.72 -9.93
CA THR A 65 -19.02 -6.83 -10.55
C THR A 65 -19.21 -5.63 -9.62
N TYR A 66 -19.03 -4.42 -10.14
CA TYR A 66 -19.19 -3.21 -9.35
C TYR A 66 -19.90 -2.12 -10.15
N ASP A 67 -20.61 -1.26 -9.43
CA ASP A 67 -21.28 -0.09 -10.01
C ASP A 67 -20.23 0.98 -10.38
N LYS A 68 -19.99 1.14 -11.69
CA LYS A 68 -19.00 2.08 -12.22
C LYS A 68 -19.36 3.54 -11.96
N GLU A 69 -20.64 3.88 -11.82
CA GLU A 69 -21.03 5.27 -11.54
C GLU A 69 -20.76 5.65 -10.09
N LEU A 70 -20.99 4.72 -9.14
CA LEU A 70 -20.70 4.91 -7.72
C LEU A 70 -19.20 4.85 -7.41
N CYS A 71 -18.45 4.04 -8.16
CA CYS A 71 -17.01 3.86 -7.98
C CYS A 71 -16.15 4.98 -8.61
N ARG A 72 -16.75 6.07 -9.10
CA ARG A 72 -16.01 7.23 -9.61
C ARG A 72 -15.59 8.16 -8.47
N ASN A 73 -14.35 8.65 -8.54
CA ASN A 73 -13.80 9.60 -7.59
C ASN A 73 -14.10 11.07 -8.00
N ASP A 74 -15.31 11.33 -8.49
CA ASP A 74 -15.73 12.66 -8.98
C ASP A 74 -16.74 13.36 -8.06
N LYS A 75 -17.38 12.65 -7.13
CA LYS A 75 -18.49 13.17 -6.29
C LYS A 75 -18.18 13.28 -4.78
N ASN A 76 -16.91 13.46 -4.39
CA ASN A 76 -16.42 13.61 -3.00
C ASN A 76 -16.68 12.42 -2.04
N VAL A 77 -17.71 11.61 -2.27
CA VAL A 77 -17.99 10.36 -1.55
C VAL A 77 -17.68 9.20 -2.48
N TYR A 78 -16.45 8.69 -2.38
CA TYR A 78 -16.06 7.48 -3.10
C TYR A 78 -16.74 6.27 -2.46
N THR A 79 -17.64 5.62 -3.21
CA THR A 79 -18.35 4.43 -2.75
C THR A 79 -17.98 3.25 -3.64
N PHE A 80 -17.17 2.34 -3.12
CA PHE A 80 -16.91 1.07 -3.80
C PHE A 80 -18.00 0.06 -3.43
N ARG A 81 -18.94 -0.17 -4.34
CA ARG A 81 -20.03 -1.13 -4.15
C ARG A 81 -19.81 -2.36 -5.03
N VAL A 82 -19.60 -3.49 -4.38
CA VAL A 82 -19.57 -4.81 -5.04
C VAL A 82 -20.99 -5.35 -5.07
N GLU A 83 -21.38 -5.84 -6.25
CA GLU A 83 -22.58 -6.63 -6.43
C GLU A 83 -22.16 -8.11 -6.47
N GLU A 84 -22.96 -8.97 -5.83
CA GLU A 84 -22.75 -10.42 -5.79
C GLU A 84 -21.55 -10.88 -4.95
N LEU A 85 -20.68 -11.71 -5.52
CA LEU A 85 -19.59 -12.40 -4.85
C LEU A 85 -18.24 -11.79 -5.22
N VAL A 86 -17.33 -11.84 -4.27
CA VAL A 86 -15.92 -11.48 -4.46
C VAL A 86 -15.14 -12.73 -4.82
N TYR A 87 -14.44 -12.71 -5.96
CA TYR A 87 -13.54 -13.79 -6.37
C TYR A 87 -12.10 -13.27 -6.48
N HIS A 88 -11.15 -14.11 -6.12
CA HIS A 88 -9.76 -13.91 -6.56
C HIS A 88 -9.65 -14.34 -8.01
N PHE A 89 -9.29 -13.42 -8.90
CA PHE A 89 -9.08 -13.75 -10.30
C PHE A 89 -7.59 -14.05 -10.54
N LEU A 90 -7.33 -15.31 -10.86
CA LEU A 90 -6.01 -15.81 -11.25
C LEU A 90 -5.92 -15.76 -12.77
N ASN A 91 -5.02 -14.90 -13.27
CA ASN A 91 -4.73 -14.83 -14.69
C ASN A 91 -4.05 -16.12 -15.17
N ASP A 92 -4.04 -16.34 -16.48
CA ASP A 92 -3.19 -17.38 -17.10
C ASP A 92 -1.74 -17.23 -16.63
N LEU A 93 -1.00 -18.33 -16.51
CA LEU A 93 0.40 -18.26 -16.04
C LEU A 93 1.31 -17.51 -17.03
N MET A 94 0.98 -17.55 -18.33
CA MET A 94 1.74 -16.89 -19.38
C MET A 94 1.14 -15.52 -19.72
N PRO A 95 1.96 -14.46 -19.84
CA PRO A 95 1.50 -13.15 -20.26
C PRO A 95 1.03 -13.16 -21.73
N LYS A 96 -0.16 -12.61 -22.00
CA LYS A 96 -0.76 -12.58 -23.35
C LYS A 96 -0.09 -11.59 -24.30
N GLU A 97 0.45 -10.50 -23.75
CA GLU A 97 1.06 -9.40 -24.53
C GLU A 97 2.52 -9.15 -24.11
N GLY A 98 3.18 -10.17 -23.55
CA GLY A 98 4.53 -10.07 -23.00
C GLY A 98 4.65 -9.23 -21.71
N LYS A 99 3.60 -8.51 -21.30
CA LYS A 99 3.54 -7.78 -20.04
C LYS A 99 2.88 -8.62 -18.94
N GLY A 100 3.68 -9.01 -17.96
CA GLY A 100 3.21 -9.72 -16.77
C GLY A 100 2.30 -8.87 -15.89
N THR A 101 1.28 -9.48 -15.28
CA THR A 101 0.41 -8.85 -14.27
C THR A 101 0.17 -9.80 -13.11
N ASN A 102 0.01 -9.24 -11.90
CA ASN A 102 -0.31 -9.97 -10.67
C ASN A 102 0.59 -11.20 -10.47
N LEU A 103 0.00 -12.41 -10.42
CA LEU A 103 0.66 -13.70 -10.31
C LEU A 103 1.88 -13.85 -11.22
N GLN A 104 1.76 -13.37 -12.47
CA GLN A 104 2.82 -13.50 -13.47
C GLN A 104 4.09 -12.75 -13.05
N LEU A 105 3.98 -11.65 -12.30
CA LEU A 105 5.14 -10.88 -11.83
C LEU A 105 5.99 -11.64 -10.80
N TYR A 106 5.47 -12.73 -10.23
CA TYR A 106 6.16 -13.55 -9.22
C TYR A 106 6.80 -14.81 -9.80
N PHE A 107 6.28 -15.32 -10.92
CA PHE A 107 6.68 -16.62 -11.47
C PHE A 107 7.27 -16.53 -12.88
N HIS A 108 6.96 -15.47 -13.62
CA HIS A 108 7.43 -15.27 -14.99
C HIS A 108 8.44 -14.13 -15.03
N ASP A 109 9.66 -14.42 -15.47
CA ASP A 109 10.74 -13.42 -15.64
C ASP A 109 11.08 -12.66 -14.33
N VAL A 110 11.44 -13.44 -13.30
CA VAL A 110 11.81 -12.94 -11.96
C VAL A 110 13.04 -12.03 -12.02
N GLU A 111 13.96 -12.27 -12.95
CA GLU A 111 15.18 -11.48 -13.12
C GLU A 111 14.91 -10.01 -13.46
N ASN A 112 13.77 -9.72 -14.12
CA ASN A 112 13.37 -8.36 -14.51
C ASN A 112 12.18 -7.81 -13.71
N GLU A 113 11.86 -8.38 -12.54
CA GLU A 113 10.68 -8.02 -11.74
C GLU A 113 10.57 -6.51 -11.49
N VAL A 114 11.66 -5.85 -11.12
CA VAL A 114 11.70 -4.40 -10.83
C VAL A 114 11.30 -3.57 -12.05
N ASN A 115 11.84 -3.91 -13.22
CA ASN A 115 11.53 -3.25 -14.49
C ASN A 115 10.08 -3.52 -14.88
N ASN A 116 9.64 -4.78 -14.78
CA ASN A 116 8.29 -5.21 -15.11
C ASN A 116 7.25 -4.50 -14.25
N ARG A 117 7.50 -4.35 -12.93
CA ARG A 117 6.64 -3.62 -11.99
C ARG A 117 6.63 -2.11 -12.28
N SER A 118 7.79 -1.51 -12.51
CA SER A 118 7.91 -0.07 -12.76
C SER A 118 7.25 0.34 -14.07
N ALA A 119 7.27 -0.53 -15.08
CA ALA A 119 6.64 -0.30 -16.39
C ALA A 119 5.10 -0.35 -16.38
N VAL A 120 4.45 -0.75 -15.29
CA VAL A 120 2.98 -0.83 -15.20
C VAL A 120 2.34 0.56 -15.20
N SER A 121 3.00 1.57 -14.64
CA SER A 121 2.48 2.93 -14.55
C SER A 121 3.57 3.97 -14.33
N ASP A 122 3.49 5.10 -15.04
CA ASP A 122 4.39 6.26 -14.86
C ASP A 122 4.38 6.86 -13.45
N LYS A 123 3.39 6.51 -12.62
CA LYS A 123 3.30 6.93 -11.22
C LYS A 123 4.26 6.14 -10.31
N LEU A 124 4.76 5.00 -10.77
CA LEU A 124 5.64 4.14 -10.00
C LEU A 124 7.08 4.61 -10.17
N LYS A 125 7.72 4.86 -9.04
CA LYS A 125 9.15 5.10 -8.96
C LYS A 125 9.87 3.80 -8.61
N GLU A 126 10.89 3.47 -9.40
CA GLU A 126 11.72 2.27 -9.22
C GLU A 126 12.32 2.17 -7.81
N GLU A 127 12.83 3.29 -7.27
CA GLU A 127 13.33 3.39 -5.89
C GLU A 127 12.32 2.91 -4.84
N LEU A 128 11.04 3.18 -5.05
CA LEU A 128 9.97 2.80 -4.13
C LEU A 128 9.55 1.35 -4.34
N VAL A 129 9.62 0.84 -5.57
CA VAL A 129 9.42 -0.59 -5.87
C VAL A 129 10.47 -1.41 -5.14
N LEU A 130 11.75 -1.05 -5.24
CA LEU A 130 12.85 -1.70 -4.53
C LEU A 130 12.67 -1.66 -3.01
N MET A 131 12.28 -0.51 -2.46
CA MET A 131 12.05 -0.36 -1.02
C MET A 131 10.89 -1.25 -0.54
N ILE A 132 9.79 -1.34 -1.30
CA ILE A 132 8.67 -2.22 -0.97
C ILE A 132 9.08 -3.70 -1.05
N MET A 133 9.84 -4.10 -2.08
CA MET A 133 10.38 -5.47 -2.17
C MET A 133 11.22 -5.81 -0.94
N LYS A 134 12.13 -4.91 -0.52
CA LYS A 134 12.95 -5.07 0.69
C LYS A 134 12.09 -5.20 1.96
N ILE A 135 11.01 -4.43 2.08
CA ILE A 135 10.06 -4.55 3.21
C ILE A 135 9.40 -5.93 3.23
N LEU A 136 9.08 -6.46 2.05
CA LEU A 136 8.40 -7.73 1.91
C LEU A 136 9.32 -8.94 2.10
N GLU A 137 10.64 -8.83 1.97
CA GLU A 137 11.59 -9.92 2.27
C GLU A 137 11.47 -10.46 3.70
N VAL A 138 11.12 -9.60 4.66
CA VAL A 138 10.99 -9.97 6.08
C VAL A 138 9.58 -10.50 6.40
N ASN A 139 8.65 -10.45 5.42
CA ASN A 139 7.29 -10.88 5.63
C ASN A 139 7.21 -12.43 5.59
N PRO A 140 6.85 -13.11 6.70
CA PRO A 140 6.82 -14.58 6.76
C PRO A 140 5.78 -15.22 5.83
N TYR A 141 4.89 -14.42 5.23
CA TYR A 141 3.89 -14.84 4.25
C TYR A 141 4.31 -14.55 2.80
N PHE A 142 5.51 -13.99 2.60
CA PHE A 142 6.05 -13.61 1.32
C PHE A 142 7.44 -14.23 1.16
N VAL A 143 7.53 -15.28 0.35
CA VAL A 143 8.82 -15.88 -0.02
C VAL A 143 9.06 -15.50 -1.47
N LEU A 144 10.00 -14.59 -1.72
CA LEU A 144 10.58 -14.45 -3.05
C LEU A 144 11.39 -15.74 -3.31
N PRO A 145 11.13 -16.45 -4.42
CA PRO A 145 11.89 -17.65 -4.78
C PRO A 145 13.38 -17.37 -5.04
#